data_AF-D4GE51-F1
#
_entry.id   AF-D4GE51-F1
#
_cell.length_a   1.000
_cell.length_b   1.000
_cell.length_c   1.000
_cell.angle_alpha   90.00
_cell.angle_beta   90.00
_cell.angle_gamma   90.00
#
_symmetry.space_group_name_H-M   'P 1'
#
loop_
_entity.id
_entity.type
_entity.pdbx_description
1 polymer ?
#
loop_
_entity_poly.entity_id
_entity_poly.type
_entity_poly.pdbx_seq_one_letter_code
_entity_poly.pdbx_strand_id
1 'polypeptide(L)'
;MGYYNFSLLQQKGKAEAELEEIHTRIKNSESTTVNLKSVIYKNKTENSFYIYPTVVIKNNGKEEIALKLDKSSLVVSKVYFENAEAIAEEKYTLPFFKSISQDPKKDSEQFTMIAIPVDAERTIPYAIKVKNPGTYYITFTASALLDKKKKTIDNHVFQWFTSEYINVE
;
A
#
# COMPACT_ATOMS: atom_id res chain seq x y z
N MET A 1 24.91 17.87 45.02
CA MET A 1 24.26 16.57 44.73
C MET A 1 22.89 16.71 44.00
N GLY A 2 22.65 17.76 43.21
CA GLY A 2 21.35 17.96 42.53
C GLY A 2 21.30 17.61 41.03
N TYR A 3 22.47 17.53 40.36
CA TYR A 3 22.54 17.36 38.90
C TYR A 3 22.32 15.92 38.42
N TYR A 4 22.69 14.92 39.23
CA TYR A 4 22.53 13.50 38.88
C TYR A 4 21.08 13.02 38.90
N ASN A 5 20.25 13.56 39.81
CA ASN A 5 18.82 13.20 39.85
C ASN A 5 18.01 13.84 38.72
N PHE A 6 18.39 15.04 38.26
CA PHE A 6 17.70 15.74 37.17
C PHE A 6 17.91 15.06 35.81
N SER A 7 19.12 14.56 35.53
CA SER A 7 19.40 13.85 34.27
C SER A 7 18.68 12.49 34.19
N LEU A 8 18.60 11.77 35.31
CA LEU A 8 17.86 10.51 35.41
C LEU A 8 16.35 10.71 35.25
N LEU A 9 15.79 11.77 35.84
CA LEU A 9 14.38 12.14 35.67
C LEU A 9 14.05 12.55 34.24
N GLN A 10 14.93 13.30 33.57
CA GLN A 10 14.76 13.64 32.16
C GLN A 10 14.86 12.43 31.22
N GLN A 11 15.80 11.51 31.48
CA GLN A 11 15.90 10.27 30.70
C GLN A 11 14.65 9.40 30.87
N LYS A 12 14.11 9.30 32.09
CA LYS A 12 12.89 8.56 32.38
C LYS A 12 11.66 9.17 31.68
N GLY A 13 11.47 10.49 31.80
CA GLY A 13 10.35 11.18 31.15
C GLY A 13 10.44 11.12 29.61
N LYS A 14 11.66 11.14 29.05
CA LYS A 14 11.87 10.96 27.60
C LYS A 14 11.53 9.52 27.17
N ALA A 15 11.97 8.51 27.91
CA ALA A 15 11.68 7.11 27.61
C ALA A 15 10.18 6.80 27.71
N GLU A 16 9.47 7.37 28.68
CA GLU A 16 8.02 7.22 28.84
C GLU A 16 7.25 7.87 27.68
N ALA A 17 7.64 9.07 27.25
CA ALA A 17 7.05 9.73 26.10
C ALA A 17 7.29 8.96 24.79
N GLU A 18 8.49 8.39 24.62
CA GLU A 18 8.80 7.54 23.46
C GLU A 18 7.98 6.24 23.47
N LEU A 19 7.78 5.63 24.64
CA LEU A 19 6.93 4.44 24.81
C LEU A 19 5.46 4.73 24.50
N GLU A 20 4.91 5.83 25.01
CA GLU A 20 3.53 6.24 24.74
C GLU A 20 3.32 6.55 23.25
N GLU A 21 4.31 7.16 22.61
CA GLU A 21 4.29 7.41 21.17
C GLU A 21 4.32 6.08 20.37
N ILE A 22 5.11 5.10 20.78
CA ILE A 22 5.15 3.76 20.16
C ILE A 22 3.79 3.04 20.34
N HIS A 23 3.22 3.05 21.54
CA HIS A 23 1.92 2.43 21.81
C HIS A 23 0.79 3.05 20.99
N THR A 24 0.78 4.37 20.88
CA THR A 24 -0.21 5.10 20.07
C THR A 24 -0.07 4.73 18.57
N ARG A 25 1.16 4.55 18.09
CA ARG A 25 1.43 4.13 16.69
C ARG A 25 0.95 2.71 16.40
N ILE A 26 1.24 1.75 17.27
CA ILE A 26 0.77 0.36 17.12
C ILE A 26 -0.76 0.35 17.05
N LYS A 27 -1.41 1.05 17.98
CA LYS A 27 -2.87 1.16 18.04
C LYS A 27 -3.47 1.76 16.77
N ASN A 28 -2.87 2.81 16.21
CA ASN A 28 -3.35 3.45 14.99
C ASN A 28 -3.09 2.60 13.72
N SER A 29 -1.96 1.89 13.67
CA SER A 29 -1.64 0.96 12.57
C SER A 29 -2.55 -0.29 12.57
N GLU A 30 -2.85 -0.84 13.75
CA GLU A 30 -3.79 -1.96 13.91
C GLU A 30 -5.24 -1.58 13.56
N SER A 31 -5.53 -0.28 13.53
CA SER A 31 -6.89 0.19 13.28
C SER A 31 -7.23 0.32 11.80
N THR A 32 -6.26 0.28 10.88
CA THR A 32 -6.51 0.38 9.44
C THR A 32 -6.26 -0.95 8.75
N THR A 33 -7.28 -1.47 8.05
CA THR A 33 -7.14 -2.71 7.28
C THR A 33 -7.04 -2.42 5.80
N VAL A 34 -6.12 -3.12 5.12
CA VAL A 34 -5.95 -3.06 3.68
C VAL A 34 -6.05 -4.47 3.12
N ASN A 35 -6.97 -4.65 2.19
CA ASN A 35 -7.22 -5.93 1.54
C ASN A 35 -7.09 -5.77 0.03
N LEU A 36 -6.61 -6.82 -0.62
CA LEU A 36 -6.54 -6.94 -2.07
C LEU A 36 -7.37 -8.13 -2.51
N LYS A 37 -8.18 -7.93 -3.55
CA LYS A 37 -8.93 -8.99 -4.22
C LYS A 37 -8.89 -8.77 -5.71
N SER A 38 -8.61 -9.81 -6.47
CA SER A 38 -8.44 -9.71 -7.91
C SER A 38 -9.40 -10.62 -8.66
N VAL A 39 -9.94 -10.12 -9.78
CA VAL A 39 -10.83 -10.89 -10.67
C VAL A 39 -10.19 -10.97 -12.05
N ILE A 40 -10.28 -12.14 -12.70
CA ILE A 40 -9.76 -12.36 -14.06
C ILE A 40 -10.90 -12.44 -15.07
N TYR A 41 -10.70 -11.83 -16.22
CA TYR A 41 -11.56 -11.98 -17.40
C TYR A 41 -10.74 -12.35 -18.63
N LYS A 42 -11.13 -13.43 -19.32
CA LYS A 42 -10.53 -13.84 -20.58
C LYS A 42 -11.16 -13.09 -21.75
N ASN A 43 -10.34 -12.36 -22.51
CA ASN A 43 -10.74 -11.77 -23.78
C ASN A 43 -10.70 -12.86 -24.86
N LYS A 44 -11.88 -13.35 -25.23
CA LYS A 44 -12.05 -14.41 -26.22
C LYS A 44 -11.61 -14.02 -27.63
N THR A 45 -11.60 -12.72 -27.95
CA THR A 45 -11.29 -12.22 -29.30
C THR A 45 -9.80 -12.08 -29.53
N GLU A 46 -9.05 -11.67 -28.51
CA GLU A 46 -7.64 -11.28 -28.65
C GLU A 46 -6.68 -12.22 -27.90
N ASN A 47 -7.16 -13.38 -27.45
CA ASN A 47 -6.41 -14.36 -26.66
C ASN A 47 -5.55 -13.70 -25.55
N SER A 48 -6.19 -12.79 -24.81
CA SER A 48 -5.55 -12.03 -23.73
C SER A 48 -6.43 -12.06 -22.49
N PHE A 49 -5.88 -11.61 -21.37
CA PHE A 49 -6.56 -11.64 -20.08
C PHE A 49 -6.56 -10.24 -19.47
N TYR A 50 -7.64 -9.91 -18.79
CA TYR A 50 -7.73 -8.74 -17.94
C TYR A 50 -7.71 -9.20 -16.50
N ILE A 51 -6.84 -8.58 -15.71
CA ILE A 51 -6.84 -8.71 -14.26
C ILE A 51 -7.38 -7.39 -13.71
N TYR A 52 -8.36 -7.47 -12.81
CA TYR A 52 -8.93 -6.32 -12.10
C TYR A 52 -8.64 -6.43 -10.59
N PRO A 53 -7.45 -6.00 -10.15
CA PRO A 53 -7.14 -5.91 -8.74
C PRO A 53 -7.97 -4.80 -8.10
N THR A 54 -8.59 -5.09 -6.97
CA THR A 54 -9.39 -4.16 -6.18
C THR A 54 -8.80 -4.07 -4.78
N VAL A 55 -8.30 -2.89 -4.42
CA VAL A 55 -7.78 -2.61 -3.08
C VAL A 55 -8.89 -2.00 -2.25
N VAL A 56 -9.17 -2.60 -1.08
CA VAL A 56 -10.15 -2.10 -0.11
C VAL A 56 -9.38 -1.63 1.11
N ILE A 57 -9.52 -0.36 1.45
CA ILE A 57 -8.89 0.26 2.60
C ILE A 57 -9.98 0.72 3.56
N LYS A 58 -9.95 0.23 4.78
CA LYS A 58 -10.91 0.57 5.81
C LYS A 58 -10.20 1.16 7.02
N ASN A 59 -10.64 2.33 7.46
CA ASN A 59 -10.14 2.98 8.66
C ASN A 59 -11.10 2.66 9.82
N ASN A 60 -10.69 1.77 10.72
CA ASN A 60 -11.37 1.49 11.99
C ASN A 60 -10.71 2.26 13.16
N GLY A 61 -9.87 3.26 12.85
CA GLY A 61 -9.16 4.09 13.81
C GLY A 61 -10.02 5.22 14.34
N LYS A 62 -9.41 6.05 15.19
CA LYS A 62 -10.09 7.21 15.81
C LYS A 62 -9.79 8.53 15.13
N GLU A 63 -8.92 8.51 14.12
CA GLU A 63 -8.47 9.68 13.38
C GLU A 63 -8.56 9.42 11.88
N GLU A 64 -8.75 10.47 11.08
CA GLU A 64 -8.65 10.38 9.63
C GLU A 64 -7.22 9.99 9.24
N ILE A 65 -7.10 9.07 8.28
CA ILE A 65 -5.82 8.71 7.68
C ILE A 65 -5.70 9.32 6.28
N ALA A 66 -4.54 9.86 5.96
CA ALA A 66 -4.19 10.30 4.62
C ALA A 66 -3.06 9.44 4.08
N LEU A 67 -3.33 8.72 2.99
CA LEU A 67 -2.37 7.82 2.35
C LEU A 67 -1.85 8.46 1.07
N LYS A 68 -0.56 8.32 0.84
CA LYS A 68 0.10 8.63 -0.42
C LYS A 68 0.16 7.37 -1.28
N LEU A 69 -0.28 7.52 -2.52
CA LEU A 69 -0.24 6.50 -3.56
C LEU A 69 0.84 6.90 -4.58
N ASP A 70 1.88 6.09 -4.67
CA ASP A 70 2.95 6.24 -5.65
C ASP A 70 2.63 5.46 -6.93
N LYS A 71 3.36 5.72 -8.02
CA LYS A 71 3.18 4.99 -9.29
C LYS A 71 3.38 3.48 -9.16
N SER A 72 4.16 3.07 -8.16
CA SER A 72 4.43 1.67 -7.80
C SER A 72 3.58 1.18 -6.63
N SER A 73 2.54 1.91 -6.23
CA SER A 73 1.65 1.49 -5.16
C SER A 73 0.92 0.21 -5.48
N LEU A 74 0.62 -0.09 -6.75
CA LEU A 74 0.16 -1.40 -7.17
C LEU A 74 1.12 -1.97 -8.20
N VAL A 75 1.64 -3.16 -7.92
CA VAL A 75 2.53 -3.91 -8.81
C VAL A 75 1.89 -5.27 -9.08
N VAL A 76 1.85 -5.64 -10.36
CA VAL A 76 1.49 -6.98 -10.81
C VAL A 76 2.73 -7.58 -11.44
N SER A 77 3.21 -8.71 -10.91
CA SER A 77 4.38 -9.42 -11.44
C SER A 77 3.98 -10.80 -11.90
N LYS A 78 4.28 -11.17 -13.14
CA LYS A 78 4.23 -12.58 -13.56
C LYS A 78 5.39 -13.29 -12.88
N VAL A 79 5.14 -14.38 -12.18
CA VAL A 79 6.15 -15.09 -11.42
C VAL A 79 6.21 -16.55 -11.80
N TYR A 80 7.40 -17.11 -11.68
CA TYR A 80 7.62 -18.54 -11.62
C TYR A 80 8.38 -18.88 -10.34
N PHE A 81 8.35 -20.15 -9.96
CA PHE A 81 9.03 -20.62 -8.77
C PHE A 81 10.21 -21.48 -9.19
N GLU A 82 11.38 -21.12 -8.68
CA GLU A 82 12.57 -21.95 -8.76
C GLU A 82 12.97 -22.31 -7.32
N ASN A 83 12.88 -23.60 -7.00
CA ASN A 83 12.93 -24.09 -5.62
C ASN A 83 11.84 -23.45 -4.73
N ALA A 84 12.24 -22.64 -3.74
CA ALA A 84 11.36 -21.94 -2.80
C ALA A 84 11.33 -20.42 -3.02
N GLU A 85 11.92 -19.93 -4.12
CA GLU A 85 11.98 -18.51 -4.44
C GLU A 85 11.01 -18.17 -5.57
N ALA A 86 10.24 -17.09 -5.38
CA ALA A 86 9.40 -16.52 -6.42
C ALA A 86 10.24 -15.53 -7.24
N ILE A 87 10.39 -15.79 -8.53
CA ILE A 87 11.16 -14.95 -9.46
C ILE A 87 10.21 -14.25 -10.41
N ALA A 88 10.34 -12.94 -10.55
CA ALA A 88 9.52 -12.14 -11.45
C ALA A 88 10.05 -12.23 -12.89
N GLU A 89 9.21 -12.72 -13.80
CA GLU A 89 9.47 -12.77 -15.24
C GLU A 89 9.08 -11.45 -15.91
N GLU A 90 7.91 -10.92 -15.57
CA GLU A 90 7.38 -9.66 -16.09
C GLU A 90 6.82 -8.82 -14.94
N LYS A 91 6.96 -7.49 -15.03
CA LYS A 91 6.48 -6.57 -13.99
C LYS A 91 5.67 -5.44 -14.61
N TYR A 92 4.54 -5.15 -13.99
CA TYR A 92 3.62 -4.09 -14.37
C TYR A 92 3.34 -3.18 -13.18
N THR A 93 3.61 -1.89 -13.35
CA THR A 93 3.28 -0.86 -12.35
C THR A 93 2.02 -0.14 -12.77
N LEU A 94 1.00 -0.14 -11.92
CA LEU A 94 -0.31 0.39 -12.25
C LEU A 94 -0.57 1.68 -11.48
N PRO A 95 -0.44 2.86 -12.12
CA PRO A 95 -0.87 4.09 -11.51
C PRO A 95 -2.40 4.11 -11.38
N PHE A 96 -2.90 4.73 -10.31
CA PHE A 96 -4.31 5.04 -10.18
C PHE A 96 -4.59 6.39 -10.84
N PHE A 97 -5.64 6.47 -11.67
CA PHE A 97 -5.96 7.68 -12.41
C PHE A 97 -7.18 8.37 -11.82
N LYS A 98 -7.09 9.69 -11.64
CA LYS A 98 -8.21 10.56 -11.29
C LYS A 98 -9.10 10.84 -12.49
N SER A 99 -8.49 11.04 -13.66
CA SER A 99 -9.19 11.30 -14.91
C SER A 99 -8.46 10.64 -16.07
N ILE A 100 -9.22 10.04 -17.00
CA ILE A 100 -8.69 9.43 -18.22
C ILE A 100 -8.74 10.48 -19.33
N SER A 101 -7.59 10.72 -19.97
CA SER A 101 -7.53 11.64 -21.11
C SER A 101 -8.33 11.11 -22.30
N GLN A 102 -9.12 11.98 -22.93
CA GLN A 102 -9.78 11.69 -24.21
C GLN A 102 -8.85 11.92 -25.42
N ASP A 103 -7.71 12.59 -25.21
CA ASP A 103 -6.71 12.86 -26.24
C ASP A 103 -5.56 11.85 -26.10
N PRO A 104 -5.28 11.02 -27.12
CA PRO A 104 -4.18 10.06 -27.09
C PRO A 104 -2.79 10.68 -26.88
N LYS A 105 -2.65 11.99 -27.11
CA LYS A 105 -1.39 12.74 -26.94
C LYS A 105 -1.25 13.38 -25.56
N LYS A 106 -2.26 13.28 -24.70
CA LYS A 106 -2.23 13.82 -23.33
C LYS A 106 -2.30 12.69 -22.32
N ASP A 107 -1.43 12.78 -21.33
CA ASP A 107 -1.41 11.83 -20.22
C ASP A 107 -2.68 11.96 -19.36
N SER A 108 -3.13 10.82 -18.84
CA SER A 108 -4.21 10.76 -17.85
C SER A 108 -3.73 11.32 -16.51
N GLU A 109 -4.59 12.03 -15.78
CA GLU A 109 -4.23 12.62 -14.49
C GLU A 109 -4.13 11.52 -13.43
N GLN A 110 -2.97 11.41 -12.79
CA GLN A 110 -2.76 10.42 -11.74
C GLN A 110 -3.30 10.91 -10.40
N PHE A 111 -3.87 10.00 -9.63
CA PHE A 111 -4.34 10.24 -8.28
C PHE A 111 -3.28 9.74 -7.29
N THR A 112 -2.75 10.64 -6.47
CA THR A 112 -1.55 10.39 -5.66
C THR A 112 -1.80 10.40 -4.15
N MET A 113 -3.03 10.71 -3.72
CA MET A 113 -3.35 10.80 -2.30
C MET A 113 -4.81 10.45 -2.03
N ILE A 114 -5.09 9.71 -0.96
CA ILE A 114 -6.46 9.38 -0.53
C ILE A 114 -6.62 9.65 0.97
N ALA A 115 -7.69 10.35 1.33
CA ALA A 115 -8.12 10.52 2.72
C ALA A 115 -9.25 9.55 3.05
N ILE A 116 -9.15 8.90 4.21
CA ILE A 116 -10.09 7.89 4.68
C ILE A 116 -10.55 8.29 6.08
N PRO A 117 -11.76 8.85 6.20
CA PRO A 117 -12.33 9.24 7.48
C PRO A 117 -12.47 8.06 8.44
N VAL A 118 -12.71 8.37 9.72
CA VAL A 118 -13.03 7.37 10.76
C VAL A 118 -14.25 6.55 10.34
N ASP A 119 -14.15 5.23 10.51
CA ASP A 119 -15.15 4.22 10.14
C ASP A 119 -15.54 4.18 8.66
N ALA A 120 -14.76 4.85 7.79
CA ALA A 120 -14.98 4.86 6.36
C ALA A 120 -14.19 3.75 5.64
N GLU A 121 -14.74 3.35 4.49
CA GLU A 121 -14.11 2.42 3.56
C GLU A 121 -13.90 3.11 2.20
N ARG A 122 -12.76 2.83 1.57
CA ARG A 122 -12.44 3.23 0.20
C ARG A 122 -12.05 2.02 -0.62
N THR A 123 -12.59 1.96 -1.84
CA THR A 123 -12.31 0.91 -2.81
C THR A 123 -11.61 1.52 -4.02
N ILE A 124 -10.44 0.99 -4.36
CA ILE A 124 -9.59 1.48 -5.44
C ILE A 124 -9.44 0.36 -6.48
N PRO A 125 -10.19 0.44 -7.60
CA PRO A 125 -10.08 -0.53 -8.67
C PRO A 125 -8.91 -0.20 -9.61
N TYR A 126 -8.21 -1.24 -10.05
CA TYR A 126 -7.18 -1.19 -11.07
C TYR A 126 -7.55 -2.13 -12.21
N ALA A 127 -6.96 -1.89 -13.38
CA ALA A 127 -7.16 -2.72 -14.55
C ALA A 127 -5.85 -2.92 -15.28
N ILE A 128 -5.56 -4.16 -15.65
CA ILE A 128 -4.41 -4.49 -16.47
C ILE A 128 -4.76 -5.56 -17.49
N LYS A 129 -4.21 -5.42 -18.69
CA LYS A 129 -4.25 -6.45 -19.72
C LYS A 129 -2.92 -7.21 -19.74
N VAL A 130 -2.98 -8.52 -19.63
CA VAL A 130 -1.83 -9.44 -19.76
C VAL A 130 -2.07 -10.40 -20.93
N LYS A 131 -0.99 -10.85 -21.57
CA LYS A 131 -1.07 -11.73 -22.75
C LYS A 131 -0.87 -13.20 -22.40
N ASN A 132 0.01 -13.46 -21.43
CA ASN A 132 0.51 -14.81 -21.15
C ASN A 132 -0.27 -15.42 -19.97
N PRO A 133 -0.71 -16.68 -20.05
CA PRO A 133 -1.19 -17.41 -18.89
C PRO A 133 -0.04 -17.66 -17.89
N GLY A 134 -0.40 -17.91 -16.63
CA GLY A 134 0.56 -18.18 -15.55
C GLY A 134 0.16 -17.59 -14.21
N THR A 135 1.07 -17.69 -13.24
CA THR A 135 0.88 -17.14 -11.90
C THR A 135 1.32 -15.69 -11.85
N TYR A 136 0.47 -14.84 -11.28
CA TYR A 136 0.72 -13.43 -11.06
C TYR A 136 0.72 -13.14 -9.56
N TYR A 137 1.76 -12.46 -9.09
CA TYR A 137 1.86 -11.93 -7.73
C TYR A 137 1.53 -10.44 -7.76
N ILE A 138 0.49 -10.06 -7.04
CA ILE A 138 -0.02 -8.70 -6.99
C ILE A 138 0.29 -8.14 -5.61
N THR A 139 0.92 -6.97 -5.57
CA THR A 139 1.24 -6.28 -4.32
C THR A 139 0.67 -4.88 -4.33
N PHE A 140 0.17 -4.46 -3.17
CA PHE A 140 -0.20 -3.08 -2.91
C PHE A 140 0.64 -2.52 -1.76
N THR A 141 1.17 -1.32 -1.94
CA THR A 141 1.86 -0.55 -0.91
C THR A 141 1.38 0.90 -0.86
N ALA A 142 1.17 1.42 0.34
CA ALA A 142 0.89 2.84 0.56
C ALA A 142 1.63 3.36 1.79
N SER A 143 1.96 4.65 1.78
CA SER A 143 2.63 5.34 2.89
C SER A 143 1.75 6.47 3.42
N ALA A 144 2.01 6.97 4.62
CA ALA A 144 1.29 8.13 5.14
C ALA A 144 1.67 9.41 4.37
N LEU A 145 0.69 10.27 4.05
CA LEU A 145 0.89 11.51 3.31
C LEU A 145 1.54 12.61 4.17
N LEU A 146 1.13 12.73 5.43
CA LEU A 146 1.50 13.81 6.35
C LEU A 146 2.34 13.29 7.51
N ASP A 147 3.46 12.63 7.23
CA ASP A 147 4.48 12.42 8.25
C ASP A 147 5.43 13.63 8.24
N LYS A 148 5.04 14.73 8.91
CA LYS A 148 5.91 15.90 9.16
C LYS A 148 7.13 15.54 10.03
N LYS A 149 7.19 14.32 10.56
CA LYS A 149 8.40 13.71 11.11
C LYS A 149 8.61 12.44 10.29
N LYS A 150 9.69 12.35 9.52
CA LYS A 150 10.15 11.07 8.97
C LYS A 150 10.40 10.14 10.17
N LYS A 151 9.42 9.30 10.51
CA LYS A 151 9.44 8.43 11.68
C LYS A 151 9.96 7.07 11.27
N THR A 152 11.27 7.00 11.05
CA THR A 152 12.00 5.74 10.92
C THR A 152 12.10 5.11 12.31
N ILE A 153 11.54 3.92 12.49
CA ILE A 153 11.94 3.03 13.58
C ILE A 153 12.87 2.01 12.93
N ASP A 154 14.13 1.97 13.37
CA ASP A 154 15.09 0.95 12.94
C ASP A 154 15.27 0.85 11.42
N ASN A 155 15.35 2.01 10.73
CA ASN A 155 15.46 2.13 9.27
C ASN A 155 14.25 1.64 8.44
N HIS A 156 13.14 1.21 9.06
CA HIS A 156 11.95 0.77 8.37
C HIS A 156 10.85 1.84 8.41
N VAL A 157 10.24 2.10 7.26
CA VAL A 157 9.10 3.02 7.10
C VAL A 157 7.83 2.20 7.26
N PHE A 158 6.91 2.62 8.13
CA PHE A 158 5.58 2.00 8.21
C PHE A 158 4.84 2.17 6.89
N GLN A 159 4.49 1.05 6.28
CA GLN A 159 3.75 1.00 5.02
C GLN A 159 2.58 0.05 5.17
N TRP A 160 1.43 0.46 4.65
CA TRP A 160 0.34 -0.47 4.43
C TRP A 160 0.70 -1.38 3.29
N PHE A 161 0.65 -2.69 3.52
CA PHE A 161 1.01 -3.71 2.56
C PHE A 161 -0.05 -4.81 2.52
N THR A 162 -0.39 -5.24 1.31
CA THR A 162 -1.20 -6.44 1.09
C THR A 162 -0.75 -7.08 -0.23
N SER A 163 -0.94 -8.39 -0.35
CA SER A 163 -0.59 -9.11 -1.55
C SER A 163 -1.50 -10.31 -1.81
N GLU A 164 -1.53 -10.74 -3.05
CA GLU A 164 -2.35 -11.84 -3.53
C GLU A 164 -1.63 -12.55 -4.68
N TYR A 165 -1.74 -13.89 -4.72
CA TYR A 165 -1.39 -14.67 -5.90
C TYR A 165 -2.64 -15.00 -6.67
N ILE A 166 -2.57 -14.91 -8.00
CA ILE A 166 -3.66 -15.28 -8.87
C ILE A 166 -3.14 -16.07 -10.09
N ASN A 167 -3.87 -17.11 -10.49
CA ASN A 167 -3.52 -17.95 -11.64
C ASN A 167 -4.43 -17.60 -12.82
N VAL A 168 -3.82 -17.39 -13.99
CA VAL A 168 -4.48 -17.06 -15.24
C VAL A 168 -4.37 -18.24 -16.20
N GLU A 169 -5.51 -18.76 -16.69
CA GLU A 169 -5.63 -19.96 -17.55
C GLU A 169 -6.42 -19.73 -18.86
#